data_AF-A0A6A4VNH2-F1
#
_entry.id   AF-A0A6A4VNH2-F1
#
_cell.length_a   1.000
_cell.length_b   1.000
_cell.length_c   1.000
_cell.angle_alpha   90.00
_cell.angle_beta   90.00
_cell.angle_gamma   90.00
#
_symmetry.space_group_name_H-M   'P 1'
#
loop_
_entity.id
_entity.type
_entity.pdbx_description
1 polymer ?
#
loop_
_entity_poly.entity_id
_entity_poly.type
_entity_poly.pdbx_seq_one_letter_code
_entity_poly.pdbx_strand_id
1 'polypeptide(L)'
;MNVERLEDAIDGLESRLVASFSRELHEFRESLTAEIDKLNERVRDLERHVEVTAGPGQSAADGGRARSGARVGDREEREDVNTLVVDTLNQCMPGLNLSSADIDRAHRLPGANHRIIVRFVRSGEGSLRDRIMTRRMELKGKDLYVNESLTKMRGLIFRSLLAAKREKKVYTVYSRGGQVFFKQEQYGTGKRVDSLEQVRRLGYTVLER
;
A
#
# COMPACT_ATOMS: atom_id res chain seq x y z
N MET A 1 -63.20 35.30 12.65
CA MET A 1 -62.25 34.38 11.98
C MET A 1 -62.41 33.04 12.69
N ASN A 2 -62.89 32.00 12.01
CA ASN A 2 -63.24 30.72 12.65
C ASN A 2 -61.97 29.91 12.93
N VAL A 3 -61.93 29.24 14.08
CA VAL A 3 -60.79 28.44 14.55
C VAL A 3 -60.42 27.33 13.54
N GLU A 4 -61.43 26.66 12.98
CA GLU A 4 -61.24 25.63 11.93
C GLU A 4 -60.51 26.16 10.69
N ARG A 5 -60.80 27.40 10.25
CA ARG A 5 -60.10 28.00 9.11
C ARG A 5 -58.63 28.33 9.40
N LEU A 6 -58.28 28.52 10.67
CA LEU A 6 -56.91 28.78 11.08
C LEU A 6 -56.11 27.49 11.17
N GLU A 7 -56.73 26.41 11.66
CA GLU A 7 -56.15 25.06 11.69
C GLU A 7 -55.89 24.54 10.27
N ASP A 8 -56.86 24.64 9.35
CA ASP A 8 -56.68 24.28 7.94
C ASP A 8 -55.53 25.05 7.27
N ALA A 9 -55.35 26.32 7.65
CA ALA A 9 -54.28 27.16 7.10
C ALA A 9 -52.91 26.79 7.66
N ILE A 10 -52.83 26.35 8.92
CA ILE A 10 -51.60 25.90 9.58
C ILE A 10 -51.18 24.53 9.03
N ASP A 11 -52.10 23.58 8.89
CA ASP A 11 -51.83 22.24 8.33
C ASP A 11 -51.38 22.34 6.86
N GLY A 12 -52.00 23.25 6.09
CA GLY A 12 -51.59 23.54 4.73
C GLY A 12 -50.19 24.17 4.65
N LEU A 13 -49.82 24.99 5.63
CA LEU A 13 -48.48 25.58 5.72
C LEU A 13 -47.43 24.52 6.12
N GLU A 14 -47.74 23.68 7.10
CA GLU A 14 -46.86 22.61 7.58
C GLU A 14 -46.59 21.57 6.47
N SER A 15 -47.64 21.16 5.75
CA SER A 15 -47.51 20.25 4.61
C SER A 15 -46.60 20.80 3.52
N ARG A 16 -46.71 22.10 3.22
CA ARG A 16 -45.84 22.78 2.24
C ARG A 16 -44.41 22.91 2.74
N LEU A 17 -44.22 23.21 4.03
CA LEU A 17 -42.90 23.35 4.65
C LEU A 17 -42.17 22.01 4.60
N VAL A 18 -42.82 20.92 5.01
CA VAL A 18 -42.28 19.56 4.99
C VAL A 18 -41.94 19.11 3.57
N ALA A 19 -42.81 19.40 2.60
CA ALA A 19 -42.55 19.10 1.20
C ALA A 19 -41.34 19.88 0.66
N SER A 20 -41.21 21.17 1.01
CA SER A 20 -40.08 22.01 0.60
C SER A 20 -38.76 21.52 1.21
N PHE A 21 -38.72 21.27 2.51
CA PHE A 21 -37.52 20.79 3.19
C PHE A 21 -37.12 19.38 2.76
N SER A 22 -38.09 18.48 2.53
CA SER A 22 -37.80 17.13 2.04
C SER A 22 -37.19 17.16 0.65
N ARG A 23 -37.64 18.08 -0.20
CA ARG A 23 -37.09 18.29 -1.54
C ARG A 23 -35.67 18.84 -1.49
N GLU A 24 -35.43 19.89 -0.71
CA GLU A 24 -34.09 20.47 -0.54
C GLU A 24 -33.10 19.46 0.07
N LEU A 25 -33.53 18.67 1.06
CA LEU A 25 -32.70 17.60 1.64
C LEU A 25 -32.39 16.51 0.63
N HIS A 26 -33.34 16.17 -0.25
CA HIS A 26 -33.12 15.20 -1.30
C HIS A 26 -32.11 15.70 -2.34
N GLU A 27 -32.27 16.93 -2.80
CA GLU A 27 -31.35 17.60 -3.74
C GLU A 27 -29.94 17.74 -3.14
N PHE A 28 -29.85 18.10 -1.86
CA PHE A 28 -28.57 18.17 -1.15
C PHE A 28 -27.90 16.79 -1.01
N ARG A 29 -28.68 15.76 -0.67
CA ARG A 29 -28.19 14.38 -0.58
C ARG A 29 -27.70 13.86 -1.93
N GLU A 30 -28.41 14.14 -3.02
CA GLU A 30 -27.99 13.78 -4.37
C GLU A 30 -26.69 14.49 -4.76
N SER A 31 -26.56 15.79 -4.45
CA SER A 31 -25.33 16.55 -4.67
C SER A 31 -24.14 15.96 -3.91
N LEU A 32 -24.31 15.66 -2.61
CA LEU A 32 -23.25 15.03 -1.81
C LEU A 32 -22.87 13.64 -2.31
N THR A 33 -23.85 12.85 -2.76
CA THR A 33 -23.58 11.51 -3.31
C THR A 33 -22.76 11.61 -4.60
N ALA A 34 -23.15 12.51 -5.50
CA ALA A 34 -22.42 12.76 -6.74
C ALA A 34 -20.99 13.29 -6.49
N GLU A 35 -20.81 14.11 -5.45
CA GLU A 35 -19.49 14.63 -5.08
C GLU A 35 -18.61 13.57 -4.41
N ILE A 36 -19.18 12.68 -3.59
CA ILE A 36 -18.51 11.50 -3.04
C ILE A 36 -18.07 10.56 -4.18
N ASP A 37 -18.91 10.33 -5.18
CA ASP A 37 -18.57 9.48 -6.32
C ASP A 37 -17.42 10.09 -7.14
N LYS A 38 -17.45 11.40 -7.41
CA LYS A 38 -16.34 12.13 -8.05
C LYS A 38 -15.06 12.07 -7.24
N LEU A 39 -15.15 12.21 -5.91
CA LEU A 39 -13.98 12.09 -5.03
C LEU A 39 -13.43 10.66 -5.06
N ASN A 40 -14.28 9.65 -5.03
CA ASN A 40 -13.88 8.24 -5.09
C ASN A 40 -13.22 7.91 -6.43
N GLU A 41 -13.74 8.44 -7.54
CA GLU A 41 -13.13 8.30 -8.86
C GLU A 41 -11.76 8.99 -8.91
N ARG A 42 -11.66 10.23 -8.41
CA ARG A 42 -10.37 10.95 -8.32
C ARG A 42 -9.38 10.23 -7.41
N VAL A 43 -9.82 9.65 -6.30
CA VAL A 43 -8.96 8.85 -5.41
C VAL A 43 -8.49 7.58 -6.11
N ARG A 44 -9.36 6.86 -6.81
CA ARG A 44 -8.96 5.67 -7.60
C ARG A 44 -7.99 6.04 -8.72
N ASP A 45 -8.21 7.16 -9.39
CA ASP A 45 -7.32 7.64 -10.45
C ASP A 45 -5.99 8.13 -9.89
N LEU A 46 -5.98 8.81 -8.75
CA LEU A 46 -4.75 9.18 -8.04
C LEU A 46 -4.02 7.96 -7.50
N GLU A 47 -4.71 6.95 -6.98
CA GLU A 47 -4.11 5.69 -6.55
C GLU A 47 -3.53 4.94 -7.74
N ARG A 48 -4.23 4.92 -8.89
CA ARG A 48 -3.71 4.36 -10.15
C ARG A 48 -2.52 5.15 -10.67
N HIS A 49 -2.56 6.48 -10.64
CA HIS A 49 -1.46 7.34 -11.07
C HIS A 49 -0.28 7.28 -10.12
N VAL A 50 -0.49 7.10 -8.81
CA VAL A 50 0.57 6.82 -7.84
C VAL A 50 1.07 5.39 -8.03
N GLU A 51 0.27 4.41 -8.44
CA GLU A 51 0.80 3.09 -8.84
C GLU A 51 1.64 3.16 -10.13
N VAL A 52 1.28 4.02 -11.07
CA VAL A 52 2.02 4.24 -12.33
C VAL A 52 3.28 5.09 -12.11
N THR A 53 3.20 6.15 -11.30
CA THR A 53 4.30 7.10 -11.02
C THR A 53 5.19 6.64 -9.86
N ALA A 54 4.63 5.91 -8.89
CA ALA A 54 5.33 5.28 -7.76
C ALA A 54 5.46 3.75 -7.88
N GLY A 55 5.33 3.20 -9.10
CA GLY A 55 6.27 2.15 -9.49
C GLY A 55 7.68 2.68 -9.18
N PRO A 56 8.61 1.91 -8.59
CA PRO A 56 9.81 2.45 -7.94
C PRO A 56 10.79 3.28 -8.82
N GLY A 57 10.44 4.45 -9.37
CA GLY A 57 11.36 5.28 -10.16
C GLY A 57 10.79 5.87 -11.44
N GLN A 58 9.82 6.77 -11.34
CA GLN A 58 9.76 7.90 -12.26
C GLN A 58 9.88 9.18 -11.46
N SER A 59 11.13 9.63 -11.30
CA SER A 59 11.43 11.04 -11.04
C SER A 59 11.95 11.61 -12.35
N ALA A 60 11.09 12.40 -12.99
CA ALA A 60 11.41 13.57 -13.79
C ALA A 60 12.69 13.49 -14.65
N ALA A 61 12.54 12.99 -15.88
CA ALA A 61 13.26 13.56 -17.00
C ALA A 61 12.35 14.62 -17.64
N ASP A 62 12.38 15.86 -17.15
CA ASP A 62 12.21 17.04 -18.01
C ASP A 62 12.72 18.32 -17.32
N GLY A 63 13.20 19.25 -18.14
CA GLY A 63 14.22 20.26 -17.84
C GLY A 63 13.92 21.28 -16.74
N GLY A 64 14.95 21.58 -15.95
CA GLY A 64 14.95 22.67 -14.98
C GLY A 64 16.35 23.01 -14.50
N ARG A 65 17.11 23.74 -15.32
CA ARG A 65 18.40 24.32 -14.97
C ARG A 65 18.18 25.44 -13.94
N ALA A 66 18.24 25.15 -12.64
CA ALA A 66 18.21 26.16 -11.59
C ALA A 66 19.05 25.80 -10.35
N ARG A 67 20.29 26.30 -10.37
CA ARG A 67 21.03 26.98 -9.28
C ARG A 67 21.06 26.35 -7.88
N SER A 68 22.24 25.80 -7.58
CA SER A 68 23.08 26.12 -6.42
C SER A 68 22.38 26.35 -5.07
N GLY A 69 22.30 25.27 -4.29
CA GLY A 69 22.15 25.31 -2.83
C GLY A 69 23.13 24.32 -2.20
N ALA A 70 24.42 24.66 -2.23
CA ALA A 70 25.44 23.92 -1.51
C ALA A 70 25.17 24.01 -0.01
N ARG A 71 24.89 22.87 0.62
CA ARG A 71 25.18 22.65 2.03
C ARG A 71 26.11 21.45 2.13
N VAL A 72 27.27 21.74 2.71
CA VAL A 72 28.45 20.89 2.88
C VAL A 72 28.21 19.90 4.03
N GLY A 73 28.70 18.68 3.85
CA GLY A 73 28.68 17.57 4.81
C GLY A 73 27.89 16.40 4.20
N ASP A 74 28.48 15.36 3.63
CA ASP A 74 29.75 14.74 3.94
C ASP A 74 30.29 14.06 2.67
N ARG A 75 31.61 14.05 2.53
CA ARG A 75 32.29 13.31 1.46
C ARG A 75 32.47 11.87 1.92
N GLU A 76 31.37 11.23 2.34
CA GLU A 76 31.34 9.78 2.49
C GLU A 76 31.55 9.21 1.09
N GLU A 77 32.52 8.31 0.96
CA GLU A 77 32.67 7.43 -0.19
C GLU A 77 31.26 7.04 -0.64
N ARG A 78 30.88 7.39 -1.88
CA ARG A 78 29.56 6.99 -2.40
C ARG A 78 29.52 5.48 -2.35
N GLU A 79 28.93 4.93 -1.29
CA GLU A 79 28.73 3.50 -1.09
C GLU A 79 28.09 2.98 -2.38
N ASP A 80 28.80 2.08 -3.08
CA ASP A 80 28.23 1.44 -4.25
C ASP A 80 27.22 0.40 -3.78
N VAL A 81 26.00 0.87 -3.54
CA VAL A 81 24.88 0.06 -3.04
C VAL A 81 24.60 -1.11 -3.97
N ASN A 82 24.83 -0.97 -5.29
CA ASN A 82 24.62 -2.06 -6.23
C ASN A 82 25.63 -3.17 -5.98
N THR A 83 26.92 -2.83 -5.91
CA THR A 83 27.99 -3.78 -5.63
C THR A 83 27.81 -4.44 -4.26
N LEU A 84 27.47 -3.67 -3.23
CA LEU A 84 27.16 -4.20 -1.90
C LEU A 84 26.03 -5.25 -1.93
N VAL A 85 24.93 -4.96 -2.63
CA VAL A 85 23.79 -5.88 -2.74
C VAL A 85 24.19 -7.15 -3.47
N VAL A 86 24.94 -7.02 -4.58
CA VAL A 86 25.42 -8.16 -5.38
C VAL A 86 26.30 -9.07 -4.54
N ASP A 87 27.32 -8.51 -3.89
CA ASP A 87 28.29 -9.26 -3.10
C ASP A 87 27.61 -9.93 -1.90
N THR A 88 26.80 -9.18 -1.15
CA THR A 88 26.10 -9.69 0.03
C THR A 88 25.16 -10.84 -0.33
N LEU A 89 24.37 -10.70 -1.41
CA LEU A 89 23.40 -11.73 -1.80
C LEU A 89 24.07 -12.97 -2.39
N ASN A 90 25.13 -12.80 -3.20
CA ASN A 90 25.88 -13.94 -3.74
C ASN A 90 26.64 -14.70 -2.65
N GLN A 91 27.22 -14.00 -1.68
CA GLN A 91 27.85 -14.62 -0.51
C GLN A 91 26.81 -15.35 0.35
N CYS A 92 25.63 -14.75 0.55
CA CYS A 92 24.61 -15.34 1.40
C CYS A 92 23.84 -16.48 0.74
N MET A 93 23.73 -16.50 -0.59
CA MET A 93 23.00 -17.47 -1.39
C MET A 93 23.89 -18.01 -2.53
N PRO A 94 24.82 -18.95 -2.25
CA PRO A 94 25.69 -19.52 -3.28
C PRO A 94 24.90 -20.04 -4.49
N GLY A 95 25.39 -19.79 -5.70
CA GLY A 95 24.72 -20.15 -6.95
C GLY A 95 23.55 -19.26 -7.37
N LEU A 96 23.33 -18.12 -6.68
CA LEU A 96 22.36 -17.12 -7.12
C LEU A 96 22.78 -16.49 -8.46
N ASN A 97 24.08 -16.20 -8.61
CA ASN A 97 24.70 -15.55 -9.78
C ASN A 97 24.05 -14.21 -10.11
N LEU A 98 23.80 -13.39 -9.07
CA LEU A 98 23.28 -12.04 -9.24
C LEU A 98 24.36 -11.13 -9.83
N SER A 99 24.00 -10.33 -10.83
CA SER A 99 24.89 -9.31 -11.41
C SER A 99 24.30 -7.90 -11.28
N SER A 100 25.12 -6.88 -11.50
CA SER A 100 24.64 -5.48 -11.53
C SER A 100 23.65 -5.22 -12.67
N ALA A 101 23.70 -6.00 -13.77
CA ALA A 101 22.77 -5.90 -14.89
C ALA A 101 21.35 -6.36 -14.54
N ASP A 102 21.18 -7.11 -13.46
CA ASP A 102 19.86 -7.59 -12.99
C ASP A 102 19.17 -6.58 -12.05
N ILE A 103 19.90 -5.55 -11.62
CA ILE A 103 19.44 -4.48 -10.75
C ILE A 103 19.09 -3.27 -11.61
N ASP A 104 17.82 -2.87 -11.60
CA ASP A 104 17.38 -1.62 -12.22
C ASP A 104 17.76 -0.43 -11.33
N ARG A 105 17.50 -0.54 -10.02
CA ARG A 105 17.80 0.52 -9.07
C ARG A 105 17.98 -0.04 -7.67
N ALA A 106 19.06 0.31 -6.98
CA ALA A 106 19.19 0.12 -5.55
C ALA A 106 19.56 1.44 -4.87
N HIS A 107 18.99 1.68 -3.68
CA HIS A 107 19.36 2.82 -2.85
C HIS A 107 19.04 2.55 -1.39
N ARG A 108 19.77 3.22 -0.51
CA ARG A 108 19.57 3.21 0.93
C ARG A 108 18.37 4.10 1.29
N LEU A 109 17.51 3.59 2.16
CA LEU A 109 16.41 4.35 2.75
C LEU A 109 16.91 5.19 3.92
N PRO A 110 16.33 6.39 4.12
CA PRO A 110 16.65 7.20 5.29
C PRO A 110 16.19 6.48 6.58
N GLY A 111 16.99 6.64 7.64
CA GLY A 111 16.67 6.16 8.99
C GLY A 111 17.69 5.19 9.58
N ALA A 112 17.56 4.92 10.88
CA ALA A 112 18.54 4.18 11.69
C ALA A 112 18.78 2.72 11.26
N ASN A 113 17.85 2.14 10.49
CA ASN A 113 17.90 0.71 10.14
C ASN A 113 18.60 0.43 8.81
N HIS A 114 19.21 1.44 8.19
CA HIS A 114 20.15 1.21 7.08
C HIS A 114 19.56 0.32 5.96
N ARG A 115 18.24 0.40 5.74
CA ARG A 115 17.51 -0.49 4.83
C ARG A 115 17.86 -0.14 3.38
N ILE A 116 17.92 -1.15 2.52
CA ILE A 116 18.13 -0.95 1.08
C ILE A 116 16.86 -1.39 0.35
N ILE A 117 16.35 -0.55 -0.54
CA ILE A 117 15.34 -0.97 -1.52
C ILE A 117 16.05 -1.30 -2.81
N VAL A 118 15.79 -2.51 -3.32
CA VAL A 118 16.30 -3.00 -4.60
C VAL A 118 15.12 -3.25 -5.52
N ARG A 119 15.17 -2.66 -6.71
CA ARG A 119 14.30 -3.01 -7.83
C ARG A 119 15.12 -3.80 -8.85
N PHE A 120 14.59 -4.95 -9.24
CA PHE A 120 15.18 -5.82 -10.24
C PHE A 120 14.59 -5.53 -11.62
N VAL A 121 15.37 -5.74 -12.67
CA VAL A 121 14.96 -5.56 -14.06
C VAL A 121 13.83 -6.53 -14.43
N ARG A 122 13.93 -7.79 -13.99
CA ARG A 122 12.91 -8.82 -14.22
C ARG A 122 12.19 -9.17 -12.92
N SER A 123 10.87 -9.28 -13.02
CA SER A 123 10.02 -9.79 -11.96
C SER A 123 9.08 -10.86 -12.52
N GLY A 124 8.61 -11.76 -11.67
CA GLY A 124 7.77 -12.89 -12.07
C GLY A 124 8.40 -14.24 -11.73
N GLU A 125 7.68 -15.32 -12.02
CA GLU A 125 8.10 -16.68 -11.73
C GLU A 125 9.43 -17.01 -12.42
N GLY A 126 10.36 -17.62 -11.70
CA GLY A 126 11.69 -17.98 -12.22
C GLY A 126 12.66 -16.80 -12.37
N SER A 127 12.23 -15.55 -12.13
CA SER A 127 13.14 -14.40 -12.10
C SER A 127 14.13 -14.48 -10.93
N LEU A 128 15.24 -13.75 -11.02
CA LEU A 128 16.19 -13.64 -9.90
C LEU A 128 15.54 -13.13 -8.63
N ARG A 129 14.62 -12.16 -8.73
CA ARG A 129 13.81 -11.69 -7.61
C ARG A 129 13.02 -12.84 -6.97
N ASP A 130 12.36 -13.68 -7.75
CA ASP A 130 11.58 -14.83 -7.23
C ASP A 130 12.49 -15.91 -6.60
N ARG A 131 13.67 -16.16 -7.19
CA ARG A 131 14.70 -17.03 -6.60
C ARG A 131 15.18 -16.51 -5.25
N ILE A 132 15.51 -15.21 -5.14
CA ILE A 132 15.91 -14.57 -3.88
C ILE A 132 14.80 -14.70 -2.85
N MET A 133 13.55 -14.41 -3.23
CA MET A 133 12.41 -14.51 -2.33
C MET A 133 12.19 -15.94 -1.85
N THR A 134 12.33 -16.94 -2.71
CA THR A 134 12.19 -18.36 -2.34
C THR A 134 13.30 -18.80 -1.38
N ARG A 135 14.53 -18.35 -1.61
CA ARG A 135 15.72 -18.68 -0.82
C ARG A 135 15.93 -17.81 0.42
N ARG A 136 15.07 -16.81 0.67
CA ARG A 136 15.23 -15.88 1.82
C ARG A 136 15.33 -16.55 3.19
N MET A 137 14.83 -17.78 3.33
CA MET A 137 14.94 -18.55 4.57
C MET A 137 16.37 -19.02 4.86
N GLU A 138 17.26 -19.09 3.85
CA GLU A 138 18.71 -19.34 4.02
C GLU A 138 19.41 -18.20 4.75
N LEU A 139 18.76 -17.03 4.84
CA LEU A 139 19.25 -15.89 5.60
C LEU A 139 18.87 -15.97 7.08
N LYS A 140 18.04 -16.94 7.49
CA LYS A 140 17.63 -17.07 8.89
C LYS A 140 18.84 -17.41 9.76
N GLY A 141 19.09 -16.60 10.78
CA GLY A 141 20.28 -16.71 11.64
C GLY A 141 21.46 -15.86 11.16
N LYS A 142 21.34 -15.21 10.00
CA LYS A 142 22.18 -14.09 9.59
C LYS A 142 21.49 -12.80 10.02
N ASP A 143 22.24 -11.74 10.31
CA ASP A 143 21.71 -10.40 10.61
C ASP A 143 21.15 -9.68 9.36
N LEU A 144 20.68 -10.45 8.38
CA LEU A 144 20.18 -10.00 7.09
C LEU A 144 18.77 -10.55 6.85
N TYR A 145 17.84 -9.65 6.53
CA TYR A 145 16.45 -10.01 6.23
C TYR A 145 16.04 -9.45 4.88
N VAL A 146 15.46 -10.31 4.04
CA VAL A 146 14.89 -9.93 2.75
C VAL A 146 13.39 -10.10 2.79
N ASN A 147 12.67 -9.02 2.49
CA ASN A 147 11.21 -8.98 2.42
C ASN A 147 10.76 -8.22 1.17
N GLU A 148 9.53 -8.45 0.73
CA GLU A 148 8.95 -7.64 -0.34
C GLU A 148 8.66 -6.22 0.15
N SER A 149 8.97 -5.22 -0.68
CA SER A 149 8.46 -3.87 -0.48
C SER A 149 6.98 -3.84 -0.91
N LEU A 150 6.09 -3.71 0.07
CA LEU A 150 4.64 -3.67 -0.14
C LEU A 150 4.15 -2.22 -0.19
N THR A 151 3.07 -1.98 -0.94
CA THR A 151 2.34 -0.71 -0.85
C THR A 151 1.81 -0.48 0.56
N LYS A 152 1.52 0.76 0.93
CA LYS A 152 1.05 1.11 2.28
C LYS A 152 -0.16 0.28 2.72
N MET A 153 -1.14 0.13 1.83
CA MET A 153 -2.33 -0.68 2.08
C MET A 153 -1.98 -2.16 2.28
N ARG A 154 -1.20 -2.75 1.37
CA ARG A 154 -0.82 -4.18 1.47
C ARG A 154 0.06 -4.46 2.68
N GLY A 155 0.94 -3.53 3.04
CA GLY A 155 1.71 -3.58 4.28
C GLY A 155 0.82 -3.53 5.53
N LEU A 156 -0.26 -2.75 5.51
CA LEU A 156 -1.23 -2.71 6.61
C LEU A 156 -2.02 -4.02 6.73
N ILE A 157 -2.47 -4.59 5.60
CA ILE A 157 -3.09 -5.92 5.55
C ILE A 157 -2.14 -6.96 6.15
N PHE A 158 -0.88 -6.97 5.70
CA PHE A 158 0.14 -7.90 6.16
C PHE A 158 0.35 -7.82 7.69
N ARG A 159 0.52 -6.61 8.23
CA ARG A 159 0.67 -6.40 9.69
C ARG A 159 -0.57 -6.81 10.47
N SER A 160 -1.77 -6.53 9.95
CA SER A 160 -3.03 -6.92 10.58
C SER A 160 -3.17 -8.44 10.65
N LEU A 161 -2.83 -9.16 9.57
CA LEU A 161 -2.83 -10.62 9.57
C LEU A 161 -1.73 -11.21 10.47
N LEU A 162 -0.57 -10.55 10.59
CA LEU A 162 0.45 -10.95 11.55
C LEU A 162 -0.04 -10.80 13.00
N ALA A 163 -0.82 -9.76 13.32
CA ALA A 163 -1.45 -9.64 14.63
C ALA A 163 -2.42 -10.81 14.89
N ALA A 164 -3.23 -11.19 13.89
CA ALA A 164 -4.10 -12.38 13.98
C ALA A 164 -3.31 -13.69 14.16
N LYS A 165 -2.13 -13.82 13.55
CA LYS A 165 -1.21 -14.94 13.80
C LYS A 165 -0.70 -14.97 15.24
N ARG A 166 -0.34 -13.81 15.80
CA ARG A 166 0.09 -13.69 17.21
C ARG A 166 -1.03 -14.09 18.17
N GLU A 167 -2.28 -13.84 17.80
CA GLU A 167 -3.49 -14.29 18.50
C GLU A 167 -3.87 -15.76 18.21
N LYS A 168 -3.03 -16.50 17.47
CA LYS A 168 -3.25 -17.90 17.08
C LYS A 168 -4.50 -18.15 16.23
N LYS A 169 -5.06 -17.11 15.60
CA LYS A 169 -6.22 -17.21 14.69
C LYS A 169 -5.84 -17.57 13.24
N VAL A 170 -4.56 -17.46 12.92
CA VAL A 170 -3.97 -17.71 11.60
C VAL A 170 -2.67 -18.50 11.80
N TYR A 171 -2.45 -19.55 11.01
CA TYR A 171 -1.23 -20.33 11.08
C TYR A 171 -0.01 -19.57 10.52
N THR A 172 -0.13 -19.04 9.29
CA THR A 172 0.96 -18.29 8.66
C THR A 172 0.48 -17.20 7.71
N VAL A 173 1.33 -16.19 7.53
CA VAL A 173 1.11 -15.03 6.67
C VAL A 173 2.37 -14.84 5.83
N TYR A 174 2.22 -14.62 4.53
CA TYR A 174 3.33 -14.41 3.61
C TYR A 174 2.90 -13.52 2.45
N SER A 175 3.87 -12.90 1.78
CA SER A 175 3.63 -12.17 0.53
C SER A 175 4.34 -12.85 -0.63
N ARG A 176 3.74 -12.77 -1.83
CA ARG A 176 4.33 -13.22 -3.08
C ARG A 176 3.87 -12.30 -4.21
N GLY A 177 4.82 -11.78 -4.98
CA GLY A 177 4.51 -10.89 -6.10
C GLY A 177 3.82 -9.59 -5.66
N GLY A 178 4.09 -9.15 -4.43
CA GLY A 178 3.44 -7.99 -3.83
C GLY A 178 2.02 -8.26 -3.34
N GLN A 179 1.46 -9.46 -3.50
CA GLN A 179 0.15 -9.84 -2.97
C GLN A 179 0.30 -10.49 -1.59
N VAL A 180 -0.70 -10.34 -0.73
CA VAL A 180 -0.67 -10.86 0.65
C VAL A 180 -1.56 -12.09 0.77
N PHE A 181 -1.02 -13.14 1.37
CA PHE A 181 -1.68 -14.41 1.58
C PHE A 181 -1.60 -14.83 3.05
N PHE A 182 -2.59 -15.62 3.48
CA PHE A 182 -2.55 -16.29 4.78
C PHE A 182 -3.06 -17.73 4.67
N LYS A 183 -2.66 -18.58 5.61
CA LYS A 183 -3.23 -19.91 5.81
C LYS A 183 -3.82 -19.99 7.22
N GLN A 184 -5.04 -20.51 7.32
CA GLN A 184 -5.68 -20.78 8.61
C GLN A 184 -5.04 -22.00 9.29
N GLU A 185 -4.62 -22.99 8.49
CA GLU A 185 -4.07 -24.26 8.97
C GLU A 185 -2.75 -24.59 8.25
N GLN A 186 -1.93 -25.47 8.83
CA GLN A 186 -0.60 -25.83 8.33
C GLN A 186 -0.60 -26.38 6.89
N TYR A 187 -1.55 -27.26 6.60
CA TYR A 187 -1.71 -27.89 5.28
C TYR A 187 -2.82 -27.22 4.44
N GLY A 188 -3.34 -26.08 4.88
CA GLY A 188 -4.39 -25.36 4.18
C GLY A 188 -3.92 -24.64 2.91
N THR A 189 -4.88 -24.33 2.04
CA THR A 189 -4.69 -23.47 0.87
C THR A 189 -4.49 -22.02 1.30
N GLY A 190 -3.52 -21.34 0.70
CA GLY A 190 -3.29 -19.91 0.93
C GLY A 190 -4.44 -19.07 0.37
N LYS A 191 -5.07 -18.26 1.22
CA LYS A 191 -6.12 -17.32 0.82
C LYS A 191 -5.51 -15.94 0.59
N ARG A 192 -5.78 -15.34 -0.58
CA ARG A 192 -5.35 -13.98 -0.92
C ARG A 192 -6.26 -12.95 -0.24
N VAL A 193 -5.65 -11.86 0.24
CA VAL A 193 -6.39 -10.73 0.82
C VAL A 193 -5.99 -9.44 0.10
N ASP A 194 -6.98 -8.80 -0.51
CA ASP A 194 -6.75 -7.63 -1.36
C ASP A 194 -7.24 -6.31 -0.73
N SER A 195 -8.07 -6.37 0.31
CA SER A 195 -8.62 -5.17 0.98
C SER A 195 -8.71 -5.29 2.49
N LEU A 196 -8.75 -4.14 3.17
CA LEU A 196 -8.94 -4.06 4.63
C LEU A 196 -10.35 -4.52 5.05
N GLU A 197 -11.36 -4.28 4.21
CA GLU A 197 -12.71 -4.79 4.45
C GLU A 197 -12.75 -6.31 4.46
N GLN A 198 -11.97 -6.97 3.60
CA GLN A 198 -11.85 -8.42 3.61
C GLN A 198 -11.20 -8.91 4.91
N VAL A 199 -10.19 -8.19 5.45
CA VAL A 199 -9.61 -8.49 6.78
C VAL A 199 -10.69 -8.42 7.86
N ARG A 200 -11.53 -7.38 7.85
CA ARG A 200 -12.65 -7.23 8.80
C ARG A 200 -13.71 -8.33 8.65
N ARG A 201 -14.12 -8.66 7.42
CA ARG A 201 -15.07 -9.74 7.13
C ARG A 201 -14.57 -11.11 7.59
N LEU A 202 -13.26 -11.32 7.59
CA LEU A 202 -12.63 -12.53 8.13
C LEU A 202 -12.56 -12.55 9.67
N GLY A 203 -13.05 -11.50 10.34
CA GLY A 203 -13.06 -11.38 11.80
C GLY A 203 -11.72 -11.00 12.41
N TYR A 204 -10.81 -10.44 11.62
CA TYR A 204 -9.49 -10.01 12.09
C TYR A 204 -9.47 -8.51 12.36
N THR A 205 -8.75 -8.13 13.42
CA THR A 205 -8.52 -6.73 13.78
C THR A 205 -7.66 -6.06 12.72
N VAL A 206 -8.15 -4.97 12.15
CA VAL A 206 -7.34 -4.09 11.30
C VAL A 206 -6.55 -3.17 12.21
N LEU A 207 -5.24 -3.20 12.11
CA LEU A 207 -4.41 -2.26 12.85
C LEU A 207 -4.62 -0.84 12.29
N GLU A 208 -4.73 0.13 13.19
CA GLU A 208 -4.64 1.53 12.82
C GLU A 208 -3.16 1.92 12.66
N ARG A 209 -2.90 2.94 11.84
CA ARG A 209 -1.60 3.24 11.24
C ARG A 209 -0.40 3.16 12.17
#